data_AF-A3LYR1-F1
#
_entry.id   AF-A3LYR1-F1
#
_cell.length_a   1.000
_cell.length_b   1.000
_cell.length_c   1.000
_cell.angle_alpha   90.00
_cell.angle_beta   90.00
_cell.angle_gamma   90.00
#
_symmetry.space_group_name_H-M   'P 1'
#
loop_
_entity.id
_entity.type
_entity.pdbx_description
1 polymer ?
#
loop_
_entity_poly.entity_id
_entity_poly.type
_entity_poly.pdbx_seq_one_letter_code
_entity_poly.pdbx_strand_id
1 'polypeptide(L)'
;MLFLDLYFVAVLFSIATVWAKTITEDTIDRGAVAIDADETIIVDGVYWSLVDNDYTNFAGNVDVGEGSGFYISNTSPSSMYVAILSGSFVNDGITSWNAIEAINAPTFNIDGFNFINNGEVYMSADGSTGNPSMGITTTNFDNNGLLVFYQNYRTGNSVELGDDLLTINNNGQICLHNKLYAQRTSIAGTGCISAVDDSSIFIQYSALDIDTNQVFHLQDSNSNLRAAAAITPKTYTVAGFGNGNKIGLDFALQTLNPWTYDPVSGILTLRSTLLSQRFNIGTGYDPALFSITTESGLGLSTVTRGALTYSGPPPNAIPEVCQPCPVPPEAPGMDPIEYTTTIVTTNPDGSICTEVADVLVSTDADHIWYTTTNSVQTDCLAATIYTTTFTT
;
A
#
# COMPACT_ATOMS: atom_id res chain seq x y z
N MET A 1 54.10 -14.60 50.13
CA MET A 1 53.00 -15.53 49.78
C MET A 1 51.72 -14.73 49.90
N LEU A 2 50.96 -14.66 48.79
CA LEU A 2 49.63 -14.12 48.54
C LEU A 2 48.94 -13.29 49.64
N PHE A 3 48.38 -12.14 49.26
CA PHE A 3 46.92 -11.98 49.30
C PHE A 3 46.45 -11.18 48.09
N LEU A 4 45.63 -11.85 47.27
CA LEU A 4 44.98 -11.37 46.06
C LEU A 4 43.54 -10.95 46.42
N ASP A 5 43.04 -9.96 45.69
CA ASP A 5 41.75 -9.27 45.76
C ASP A 5 40.50 -10.14 45.85
N LEU A 6 39.41 -9.54 46.36
CA LEU A 6 38.06 -9.83 45.84
C LEU A 6 37.09 -8.66 46.08
N TYR A 7 36.93 -7.79 45.08
CA TYR A 7 35.74 -6.94 44.93
C TYR A 7 34.74 -7.70 44.05
N PHE A 8 33.57 -8.03 44.61
CA PHE A 8 32.44 -8.57 43.86
C PHE A 8 31.62 -7.41 43.28
N VAL A 9 31.59 -7.26 41.95
CA VAL A 9 30.58 -6.45 41.24
C VAL A 9 29.57 -7.44 40.65
N ALA A 10 28.34 -7.42 41.17
CA ALA A 10 27.24 -8.17 40.57
C ALA A 10 26.64 -7.34 39.42
N VAL A 11 26.78 -7.84 38.19
CA VAL A 11 26.07 -7.31 37.02
C VAL A 11 24.77 -8.11 36.88
N LEU A 12 23.62 -7.45 37.09
CA LEU A 12 22.32 -8.00 36.69
C LEU A 12 22.14 -7.77 35.19
N PHE A 13 22.03 -8.87 34.43
CA PHE A 13 21.49 -8.85 33.07
C PHE A 13 19.97 -8.87 33.16
N SER A 14 19.33 -7.76 32.81
CA SER A 14 17.89 -7.71 32.55
C SER A 14 17.64 -8.32 31.17
N ILE A 15 17.07 -9.52 31.10
CA ILE A 15 16.56 -10.06 29.83
C ILE A 15 15.19 -9.42 29.62
N ALA A 16 15.09 -8.49 28.67
CA ALA A 16 13.79 -8.01 28.22
C ALA A 16 13.12 -9.15 27.42
N THR A 17 11.95 -9.60 27.86
CA THR A 17 11.10 -10.49 27.06
C THR A 17 10.40 -9.65 26.01
N VAL A 18 10.68 -9.88 24.72
CA VAL A 18 9.92 -9.30 23.60
C VAL A 18 8.62 -10.09 23.47
N TRP A 19 7.48 -9.40 23.47
CA TRP A 19 6.17 -10.03 23.27
C TRP A 19 5.76 -9.90 21.80
N ALA A 20 5.74 -11.04 21.09
CA ALA A 20 5.36 -11.08 19.68
C ALA A 20 3.96 -11.70 19.49
N LYS A 21 3.15 -11.10 18.61
CA LYS A 21 1.94 -11.70 18.04
C LYS A 21 2.35 -12.44 16.77
N THR A 22 2.43 -13.76 16.84
CA THR A 22 2.78 -14.60 15.69
C THR A 22 1.54 -15.29 15.13
N ILE A 23 1.31 -15.12 13.82
CA ILE A 23 0.27 -15.82 13.07
C ILE A 23 0.92 -17.00 12.37
N THR A 24 0.55 -18.22 12.79
CA THR A 24 1.15 -19.48 12.30
C THR A 24 0.21 -20.32 11.44
N GLU A 25 -1.04 -19.87 11.30
CA GLU A 25 -2.07 -20.48 10.48
C GLU A 25 -3.02 -19.39 9.97
N ASP A 26 -3.74 -19.69 8.90
CA ASP A 26 -4.73 -18.80 8.31
C ASP A 26 -5.72 -18.31 9.37
N THR A 27 -5.70 -17.00 9.64
CA THR A 27 -6.44 -16.38 10.74
C THR A 27 -7.33 -15.26 10.21
N ILE A 28 -8.59 -15.27 10.61
CA ILE A 28 -9.54 -14.18 10.34
C ILE A 28 -10.08 -13.69 11.68
N ASP A 29 -9.77 -12.44 12.01
CA ASP A 29 -10.33 -11.74 13.16
C ASP A 29 -11.28 -10.64 12.67
N ARG A 30 -12.32 -10.35 13.46
CA ARG A 30 -13.40 -9.44 13.06
C ARG A 30 -13.73 -8.43 14.16
N GLY A 31 -14.05 -7.21 13.75
CA GLY A 31 -14.39 -6.11 14.64
C GLY A 31 -13.17 -5.55 15.37
N ALA A 32 -13.40 -4.98 16.55
CA ALA A 32 -12.36 -4.34 17.34
C ALA A 32 -11.36 -5.35 17.92
N VAL A 33 -10.18 -5.44 17.28
CA VAL A 33 -9.07 -6.31 17.66
C VAL A 33 -7.90 -5.44 18.11
N ALA A 34 -7.52 -5.57 19.39
CA ALA A 34 -6.35 -4.89 19.93
C ALA A 34 -5.07 -5.68 19.61
N ILE A 35 -4.06 -5.00 19.09
CA ILE A 35 -2.72 -5.53 18.86
C ILE A 35 -1.82 -5.05 19.99
N ASP A 36 -1.76 -5.83 21.07
CA ASP A 36 -0.91 -5.55 22.23
C ASP A 36 0.34 -6.42 22.14
N ALA A 37 1.22 -6.09 21.18
CA ALA A 37 2.48 -6.78 20.95
C ALA A 37 3.56 -5.79 20.50
N ASP A 38 4.80 -6.05 20.94
CA ASP A 38 5.99 -5.30 20.51
C ASP A 38 6.43 -5.69 19.09
N GLU A 39 5.95 -6.84 18.61
CA GLU A 39 6.28 -7.40 17.30
C GLU A 39 5.08 -8.17 16.75
N THR A 40 4.85 -8.08 15.45
CA THR A 40 3.81 -8.81 14.73
C THR A 40 4.47 -9.59 13.60
N ILE A 41 4.31 -10.91 13.59
CA ILE A 41 4.93 -11.80 12.62
C ILE A 41 3.85 -12.62 11.95
N ILE A 42 3.72 -12.50 10.63
CA ILE A 42 2.93 -13.41 9.81
C ILE A 42 3.92 -14.33 9.12
N VAL A 43 3.94 -15.61 9.49
CA VAL A 43 4.93 -16.56 8.96
C VAL A 43 4.66 -16.89 7.49
N ASP A 44 5.63 -17.49 6.82
CA ASP A 44 5.53 -17.85 5.41
C ASP A 44 4.29 -18.70 5.10
N GLY A 45 3.62 -18.37 3.98
CA GLY A 45 2.55 -19.17 3.40
C GLY A 45 1.21 -19.18 4.15
N VAL A 46 1.01 -18.34 5.18
CA VAL A 46 -0.27 -18.19 5.88
C VAL A 46 -0.80 -16.77 5.73
N TYR A 47 -2.08 -16.53 6.05
CA TYR A 47 -2.60 -15.16 6.11
C TYR A 47 -3.18 -14.74 7.45
N TRP A 48 -3.17 -13.44 7.69
CA TRP A 48 -3.98 -12.78 8.71
C TRP A 48 -4.89 -11.74 8.08
N SER A 49 -6.20 -11.86 8.30
CA SER A 49 -7.19 -10.90 7.84
C SER A 49 -7.94 -10.29 9.03
N LEU A 50 -7.84 -8.97 9.18
CA LEU A 50 -8.56 -8.16 10.15
C LEU A 50 -9.70 -7.43 9.43
N VAL A 51 -10.93 -7.89 9.66
CA VAL A 51 -12.13 -7.34 8.99
C VAL A 51 -12.90 -6.43 9.96
N ASP A 52 -13.23 -5.22 9.52
CA ASP A 52 -13.92 -4.18 10.28
C ASP A 52 -13.19 -3.79 11.58
N ASN A 53 -11.86 -3.68 11.50
CA ASN A 53 -11.04 -3.14 12.58
C ASN A 53 -10.68 -1.67 12.31
N ASP A 54 -11.62 -0.77 12.63
CA ASP A 54 -11.55 0.66 12.35
C ASP A 54 -10.28 1.37 12.87
N TYR A 55 -9.63 0.82 13.90
CA TYR A 55 -8.40 1.39 14.46
C TYR A 55 -7.36 0.30 14.74
N THR A 56 -6.28 0.33 13.96
CA THR A 56 -5.14 -0.56 14.10
C THR A 56 -3.86 0.26 14.29
N ASN A 57 -3.11 -0.01 15.35
CA ASN A 57 -1.80 0.61 15.58
C ASN A 57 -0.80 -0.47 16.00
N PHE A 58 0.36 -0.47 15.35
CA PHE A 58 1.46 -1.37 15.64
C PHE A 58 2.51 -0.66 16.49
N ALA A 59 2.80 -1.22 17.66
CA ALA A 59 3.76 -0.65 18.61
C ALA A 59 5.23 -0.96 18.26
N GLY A 60 5.48 -1.89 17.35
CA GLY A 60 6.84 -2.21 16.90
C GLY A 60 6.86 -2.91 15.55
N ASN A 61 7.76 -3.87 15.39
CA ASN A 61 8.05 -4.44 14.07
C ASN A 61 6.86 -5.22 13.50
N VAL A 62 6.69 -5.13 12.18
CA VAL A 62 5.72 -5.94 11.44
C VAL A 62 6.48 -6.65 10.32
N ASP A 63 6.50 -7.97 10.39
CA ASP A 63 7.17 -8.84 9.43
C ASP A 63 6.13 -9.75 8.74
N VAL A 64 6.02 -9.62 7.41
CA VAL A 64 5.09 -10.37 6.57
C VAL A 64 5.91 -11.31 5.68
N GLY A 65 5.86 -12.61 5.97
CA GLY A 65 6.68 -13.65 5.35
C GLY A 65 6.39 -13.93 3.87
N GLU A 66 7.21 -14.76 3.24
CA GLU A 66 7.08 -15.08 1.82
C GLU A 66 5.79 -15.86 1.54
N GLY A 67 5.07 -15.49 0.48
CA GLY A 67 3.80 -16.13 0.12
C GLY A 67 2.69 -15.97 1.16
N SER A 68 2.90 -15.13 2.16
CA SER A 68 1.92 -14.82 3.21
C SER A 68 1.02 -13.64 2.81
N GLY A 69 -0.04 -13.44 3.58
CA GLY A 69 -0.97 -12.33 3.38
C GLY A 69 -1.31 -11.60 4.67
N PHE A 70 -1.29 -10.27 4.66
CA PHE A 70 -1.66 -9.43 5.76
C PHE A 70 -2.69 -8.38 5.32
N TYR A 71 -3.94 -8.58 5.74
CA TYR A 71 -5.09 -7.80 5.29
C TYR A 71 -5.72 -7.06 6.47
N ILE A 72 -6.00 -5.77 6.27
CA ILE A 72 -6.89 -5.00 7.14
C ILE A 72 -7.93 -4.37 6.24
N SER A 73 -9.20 -4.67 6.44
CA SER A 73 -10.26 -4.29 5.51
C SER A 73 -11.53 -3.86 6.23
N ASN A 74 -12.27 -2.92 5.64
CA ASN A 74 -13.60 -2.52 6.12
C ASN A 74 -14.68 -2.95 5.12
N THR A 75 -15.77 -3.49 5.63
CA THR A 75 -17.04 -3.73 4.93
C THR A 75 -18.06 -2.62 5.18
N SER A 76 -17.79 -1.73 6.14
CA SER A 76 -18.69 -0.64 6.53
C SER A 76 -18.25 0.74 6.00
N PRO A 77 -19.18 1.73 5.93
CA PRO A 77 -18.86 3.12 5.59
C PRO A 77 -17.96 3.88 6.57
N SER A 78 -17.57 3.26 7.68
CA SER A 78 -16.75 3.86 8.75
C SER A 78 -15.31 4.13 8.30
N SER A 79 -14.69 5.16 8.89
CA SER A 79 -13.28 5.46 8.62
C SER A 79 -12.38 4.36 9.18
N MET A 80 -11.25 4.12 8.52
CA MET A 80 -10.23 3.17 8.97
C MET A 80 -8.91 3.90 9.24
N TYR A 81 -8.30 3.61 10.38
CA TYR A 81 -6.97 4.08 10.75
C TYR A 81 -6.03 2.89 10.89
N VAL A 82 -4.95 2.87 10.12
CA VAL A 82 -3.88 1.89 10.26
C VAL A 82 -2.55 2.61 10.33
N ALA A 83 -1.78 2.37 11.39
CA ALA A 83 -0.47 2.97 11.53
C ALA A 83 0.58 2.02 12.11
N ILE A 84 1.81 2.17 11.61
CA ILE A 84 3.03 1.64 12.21
C ILE A 84 3.84 2.86 12.66
N LEU A 85 3.67 3.25 13.93
CA LEU A 85 4.25 4.50 14.46
C LEU A 85 5.67 4.31 15.01
N SER A 86 6.09 3.07 15.21
CA SER A 86 7.43 2.70 15.68
C SER A 86 7.83 1.35 15.11
N GLY A 87 9.13 1.06 15.09
CA GLY A 87 9.67 -0.21 14.57
C GLY A 87 9.97 -0.17 13.08
N SER A 88 10.05 -1.36 12.48
CA SER A 88 10.30 -1.58 11.05
C SER A 88 9.13 -2.32 10.41
N PHE A 89 8.91 -2.08 9.12
CA PHE A 89 7.98 -2.85 8.31
C PHE A 89 8.78 -3.61 7.24
N VAL A 90 8.68 -4.94 7.25
CA VAL A 90 9.27 -5.82 6.24
C VAL A 90 8.17 -6.65 5.61
N ASN A 91 8.05 -6.59 4.29
CA ASN A 91 7.03 -7.31 3.54
C ASN A 91 7.63 -8.11 2.37
N ASP A 92 7.58 -9.44 2.50
CA ASP A 92 7.92 -10.41 1.46
C ASP A 92 6.66 -11.10 0.88
N GLY A 93 5.47 -10.80 1.41
CA GLY A 93 4.17 -11.30 0.98
C GLY A 93 3.26 -10.22 0.40
N ILE A 94 1.95 -10.34 0.64
CA ILE A 94 0.96 -9.33 0.26
C ILE A 94 0.46 -8.62 1.52
N THR A 95 0.62 -7.30 1.57
CA THR A 95 -0.04 -6.45 2.58
C THR A 95 -1.10 -5.60 1.91
N SER A 96 -2.35 -5.64 2.39
CA SER A 96 -3.45 -4.83 1.84
C SER A 96 -4.27 -4.16 2.93
N TRP A 97 -4.24 -2.83 2.94
CA TRP A 97 -5.09 -2.00 3.80
C TRP A 97 -6.19 -1.38 2.93
N ASN A 98 -7.39 -1.93 3.04
CA ASN A 98 -8.49 -1.68 2.13
C ASN A 98 -9.71 -1.06 2.83
N ALA A 99 -9.92 0.22 2.57
CA ALA A 99 -11.10 0.97 3.00
C ALA A 99 -11.86 1.56 1.80
N ILE A 100 -11.98 0.79 0.72
CA ILE A 100 -12.77 1.18 -0.47
C ILE A 100 -14.26 1.37 -0.14
N GLU A 101 -14.79 0.64 0.84
CA GLU A 101 -16.19 0.81 1.29
C GLU A 101 -16.36 2.00 2.26
N ALA A 102 -15.26 2.57 2.78
CA ALA A 102 -15.30 3.66 3.73
C ALA A 102 -15.62 4.99 3.04
N ILE A 103 -16.77 5.58 3.39
CA ILE A 103 -17.14 6.93 2.93
C ILE A 103 -16.25 7.97 3.64
N ASN A 104 -16.00 7.79 4.93
CA ASN A 104 -15.14 8.68 5.70
C ASN A 104 -13.67 8.38 5.40
N ALA A 105 -12.91 9.42 5.05
CA ALA A 105 -11.51 9.32 4.66
C ALA A 105 -10.67 8.51 5.66
N PRO A 106 -10.04 7.38 5.26
CA PRO A 106 -9.12 6.62 6.09
C PRO A 106 -7.73 7.28 6.18
N THR A 107 -6.93 6.82 7.12
CA THR A 107 -5.53 7.21 7.29
C THR A 107 -4.65 5.97 7.40
N PHE A 108 -3.67 5.87 6.51
CA PHE A 108 -2.70 4.79 6.43
C PHE A 108 -1.29 5.34 6.50
N ASN A 109 -0.57 4.98 7.55
CA ASN A 109 0.75 5.52 7.83
C ASN A 109 1.76 4.43 8.19
N ILE A 110 2.90 4.42 7.51
CA ILE A 110 4.10 3.71 7.97
C ILE A 110 5.14 4.77 8.32
N ASP A 111 5.23 5.11 9.60
CA ASP A 111 6.03 6.21 10.14
C ASP A 111 7.23 5.69 10.97
N GLY A 112 7.53 4.39 10.86
CA GLY A 112 8.64 3.72 11.54
C GLY A 112 10.04 4.09 11.01
N PHE A 113 11.04 3.34 11.43
CA PHE A 113 12.44 3.60 11.07
C PHE A 113 12.83 3.04 9.70
N ASN A 114 12.40 1.80 9.41
CA ASN A 114 12.74 1.09 8.19
C ASN A 114 11.49 0.59 7.48
N PHE A 115 11.48 0.74 6.17
CA PHE A 115 10.50 0.16 5.26
C PHE A 115 11.24 -0.67 4.21
N ILE A 116 10.97 -1.98 4.17
CA ILE A 116 11.50 -2.89 3.17
C ILE A 116 10.32 -3.64 2.55
N ASN A 117 10.12 -3.46 1.24
CA ASN A 117 9.10 -4.17 0.48
C ASN A 117 9.73 -4.97 -0.66
N ASN A 118 9.66 -6.30 -0.56
CA ASN A 118 10.01 -7.22 -1.64
C ASN A 118 8.76 -7.89 -2.25
N GLY A 119 7.63 -7.88 -1.54
CA GLY A 119 6.33 -8.34 -2.01
C GLY A 119 5.45 -7.20 -2.54
N GLU A 120 4.18 -7.19 -2.14
CA GLU A 120 3.19 -6.20 -2.58
C GLU A 120 2.54 -5.48 -1.41
N VAL A 121 2.39 -4.16 -1.50
CA VAL A 121 1.67 -3.33 -0.52
C VAL A 121 0.58 -2.52 -1.21
N TYR A 122 -0.64 -2.62 -0.69
CA TYR A 122 -1.81 -1.90 -1.18
C TYR A 122 -2.39 -1.00 -0.10
N MET A 123 -2.61 0.28 -0.44
CA MET A 123 -3.31 1.26 0.39
C MET A 123 -4.48 1.82 -0.41
N SER A 124 -5.70 1.48 0.01
CA SER A 124 -6.88 1.65 -0.85
C SER A 124 -8.03 2.35 -0.12
N ALA A 125 -8.66 3.33 -0.76
CA ALA A 125 -9.76 4.10 -0.19
C ALA A 125 -10.80 4.49 -1.24
N ASP A 126 -11.98 4.93 -0.82
CA ASP A 126 -12.98 5.46 -1.76
C ASP A 126 -12.58 6.86 -2.28
N GLY A 127 -12.50 7.85 -1.38
CA GLY A 127 -12.16 9.23 -1.72
C GLY A 127 -13.31 10.10 -2.21
N SER A 128 -14.56 9.62 -2.23
CA SER A 128 -15.71 10.48 -2.58
C SER A 128 -15.98 11.58 -1.55
N THR A 129 -15.65 11.34 -0.28
CA THR A 129 -15.73 12.34 0.79
C THR A 129 -14.43 12.44 1.60
N GLY A 130 -14.07 13.66 1.99
CA GLY A 130 -12.82 13.92 2.70
C GLY A 130 -11.57 13.72 1.84
N ASN A 131 -10.42 13.58 2.50
CA ASN A 131 -9.12 13.38 1.85
C ASN A 131 -8.39 12.24 2.53
N PRO A 132 -8.45 11.00 2.00
CA PRO A 132 -7.72 9.89 2.59
C PRO A 132 -6.21 10.16 2.60
N SER A 133 -5.55 9.78 3.70
CA SER A 133 -4.11 9.90 3.88
C SER A 133 -3.44 8.55 3.66
N MET A 134 -2.38 8.54 2.85
CA MET A 134 -1.61 7.35 2.53
C MET A 134 -0.13 7.75 2.47
N GLY A 135 0.65 7.28 3.43
CA GLY A 135 2.04 7.70 3.59
C GLY A 135 2.92 6.57 4.09
N ILE A 136 4.14 6.56 3.55
CA ILE A 136 5.26 5.77 4.07
C ILE A 136 6.36 6.79 4.32
N THR A 137 6.52 7.25 5.56
CA THR A 137 7.40 8.37 5.92
C THR A 137 8.62 7.90 6.72
N THR A 138 9.14 6.73 6.38
CA THR A 138 10.30 6.14 7.05
C THR A 138 11.62 6.79 6.65
N THR A 139 12.60 6.75 7.54
CA THR A 139 13.96 7.25 7.28
C THR A 139 14.70 6.37 6.26
N ASN A 140 14.58 5.05 6.40
CA ASN A 140 15.12 4.08 5.44
C ASN A 140 13.97 3.49 4.64
N PHE A 141 14.05 3.60 3.32
CA PHE A 141 13.00 3.18 2.40
C PHE A 141 13.62 2.38 1.25
N ASP A 142 13.24 1.11 1.15
CA ASP A 142 13.62 0.21 0.07
C ASP A 142 12.37 -0.48 -0.50
N ASN A 143 12.03 -0.17 -1.75
CA ASN A 143 10.99 -0.85 -2.51
C ASN A 143 11.62 -1.63 -3.67
N ASN A 144 11.60 -2.95 -3.57
CA ASN A 144 11.99 -3.90 -4.63
C ASN A 144 10.78 -4.58 -5.27
N GLY A 145 9.63 -4.57 -4.61
CA GLY A 145 8.37 -5.15 -5.08
C GLY A 145 7.39 -4.11 -5.62
N LEU A 146 6.12 -4.22 -5.25
CA LEU A 146 5.04 -3.35 -5.73
C LEU A 146 4.42 -2.54 -4.59
N LEU A 147 4.22 -1.24 -4.83
CA LEU A 147 3.36 -0.38 -4.01
C LEU A 147 2.18 0.12 -4.84
N VAL A 148 0.96 0.01 -4.32
CA VAL A 148 -0.25 0.52 -4.97
C VAL A 148 -1.00 1.45 -4.03
N PHE A 149 -1.18 2.69 -4.49
CA PHE A 149 -2.00 3.68 -3.82
C PHE A 149 -3.26 3.92 -4.66
N TYR A 150 -4.39 3.47 -4.15
CA TYR A 150 -5.63 3.39 -4.91
C TYR A 150 -6.75 4.24 -4.31
N GLN A 151 -7.43 5.02 -5.16
CA GLN A 151 -8.69 5.67 -4.83
C GLN A 151 -9.73 5.48 -5.92
N ASN A 152 -11.00 5.27 -5.55
CA ASN A 152 -12.11 5.33 -6.52
C ASN A 152 -12.29 6.73 -7.10
N TYR A 153 -12.11 7.75 -6.24
CA TYR A 153 -12.28 9.15 -6.60
C TYR A 153 -11.04 9.96 -6.29
N ARG A 154 -10.63 10.78 -7.26
CA ARG A 154 -9.49 11.67 -7.13
C ARG A 154 -9.72 12.70 -6.03
N THR A 155 -8.82 12.76 -5.05
CA THR A 155 -8.79 13.80 -3.99
C THR A 155 -7.60 14.74 -4.16
N GLY A 156 -7.49 15.80 -3.35
CA GLY A 156 -6.38 16.75 -3.44
C GLY A 156 -5.09 16.31 -2.73
N ASN A 157 -5.17 15.30 -1.86
CA ASN A 157 -4.04 14.89 -1.02
C ASN A 157 -2.99 14.08 -1.80
N SER A 158 -1.72 14.29 -1.47
CA SER A 158 -0.59 13.57 -2.05
C SER A 158 -0.24 12.32 -1.27
N VAL A 159 0.24 11.29 -1.97
CA VAL A 159 0.98 10.18 -1.37
C VAL A 159 2.33 10.69 -0.87
N GLU A 160 2.71 10.29 0.34
CA GLU A 160 4.00 10.62 0.94
C GLU A 160 4.93 9.40 0.89
N LEU A 161 6.17 9.59 0.40
CA LEU A 161 7.16 8.53 0.21
C LEU A 161 8.54 8.98 0.74
N GLY A 162 8.97 8.33 1.81
CA GLY A 162 10.17 8.64 2.59
C GLY A 162 10.03 9.90 3.44
N ASP A 163 10.94 10.04 4.40
CA ASP A 163 11.09 11.28 5.17
C ASP A 163 11.72 12.39 4.31
N ASP A 164 11.30 13.62 4.56
CA ASP A 164 11.59 14.78 3.72
C ASP A 164 13.08 14.98 3.45
N LEU A 165 13.40 15.34 2.20
CA LEU A 165 14.78 15.62 1.75
C LEU A 165 15.75 14.44 1.83
N LEU A 166 15.33 13.29 2.38
CA LEU A 166 16.11 12.06 2.34
C LEU A 166 15.96 11.38 0.98
N THR A 167 16.40 10.12 0.89
CA THR A 167 16.39 9.35 -0.34
C THR A 167 15.53 8.11 -0.16
N ILE A 168 14.61 7.88 -1.10
CA ILE A 168 13.95 6.59 -1.26
C ILE A 168 14.71 5.75 -2.30
N ASN A 169 14.89 4.46 -2.04
CA ASN A 169 15.38 3.51 -3.03
C ASN A 169 14.18 2.78 -3.63
N ASN A 170 13.89 3.03 -4.91
CA ASN A 170 12.83 2.38 -5.65
C ASN A 170 13.42 1.59 -6.81
N ASN A 171 13.53 0.28 -6.64
CA ASN A 171 13.91 -0.68 -7.68
C ASN A 171 12.71 -1.44 -8.25
N GLY A 172 11.58 -1.44 -7.54
CA GLY A 172 10.33 -2.02 -7.95
C GLY A 172 9.39 -1.03 -8.64
N GLN A 173 8.09 -1.24 -8.47
CA GLN A 173 7.04 -0.43 -9.07
C GLN A 173 6.18 0.26 -8.02
N ILE A 174 5.79 1.51 -8.30
CA ILE A 174 4.82 2.28 -7.54
C ILE A 174 3.70 2.69 -8.48
N CYS A 175 2.45 2.41 -8.08
CA CYS A 175 1.25 2.64 -8.87
C CYS A 175 0.32 3.62 -8.16
N LEU A 176 -0.15 4.61 -8.92
CA LEU A 176 -1.04 5.66 -8.47
C LEU A 176 -2.34 5.57 -9.27
N HIS A 177 -3.45 5.27 -8.59
CA HIS A 177 -4.80 5.30 -9.16
C HIS A 177 -5.61 6.43 -8.53
N ASN A 178 -5.99 7.43 -9.32
CA ASN A 178 -6.63 8.65 -8.85
C ASN A 178 -5.87 9.31 -7.67
N LYS A 179 -4.54 9.35 -7.71
CA LYS A 179 -3.68 9.95 -6.68
C LYS A 179 -2.75 11.04 -7.21
N LEU A 180 -2.39 11.96 -6.31
CA LEU A 180 -1.26 12.87 -6.49
C LEU A 180 -0.05 12.21 -5.83
N TYR A 181 1.08 12.21 -6.50
CA TYR A 181 2.38 12.11 -5.84
C TYR A 181 3.12 13.42 -6.03
N ALA A 182 3.53 14.05 -4.93
CA ALA A 182 4.38 15.22 -4.96
C ALA A 182 5.74 14.83 -4.36
N GLN A 183 6.76 14.80 -5.19
CA GLN A 183 8.10 14.37 -4.81
C GLN A 183 8.70 15.33 -3.78
N ARG A 184 9.10 14.80 -2.62
CA ARG A 184 9.76 15.53 -1.51
C ARG A 184 11.13 14.95 -1.14
N THR A 185 11.50 13.82 -1.75
CA THR A 185 12.69 13.02 -1.48
C THR A 185 13.51 12.81 -2.76
N SER A 186 14.82 12.64 -2.63
CA SER A 186 15.61 12.12 -3.75
C SER A 186 15.15 10.68 -4.06
N ILE A 187 15.22 10.26 -5.32
CA ILE A 187 14.79 8.93 -5.75
C ILE A 187 15.97 8.22 -6.40
N ALA A 188 16.47 7.19 -5.73
CA ALA A 188 17.50 6.30 -6.26
C ALA A 188 16.87 5.00 -6.76
N GLY A 189 17.56 4.31 -7.65
CA GLY A 189 17.14 3.00 -8.16
C GLY A 189 16.65 3.01 -9.61
N THR A 190 16.27 1.84 -10.09
CA THR A 190 15.90 1.58 -11.49
C THR A 190 14.40 1.31 -11.67
N GLY A 191 13.61 1.64 -10.66
CA GLY A 191 12.19 1.31 -10.60
C GLY A 191 11.30 2.20 -11.47
N CYS A 192 9.99 2.02 -11.29
CA CYS A 192 8.95 2.77 -12.00
C CYS A 192 7.96 3.44 -11.04
N ILE A 193 7.54 4.67 -11.36
CA ILE A 193 6.37 5.31 -10.74
C ILE A 193 5.36 5.56 -11.86
N SER A 194 4.22 4.88 -11.81
CA SER A 194 3.16 4.94 -12.81
C SER A 194 1.97 5.76 -12.32
N ALA A 195 1.53 6.69 -13.15
CA ALA A 195 0.23 7.35 -13.00
C ALA A 195 -0.78 6.63 -13.89
N VAL A 196 -1.95 6.33 -13.31
CA VAL A 196 -3.11 5.72 -13.97
C VAL A 196 -4.38 6.44 -13.50
N ASP A 197 -5.40 6.41 -14.34
CA ASP A 197 -6.67 7.13 -14.19
C ASP A 197 -6.40 8.65 -14.06
N ASP A 198 -7.08 9.36 -13.17
CA ASP A 198 -6.89 10.81 -12.96
C ASP A 198 -5.69 11.11 -12.03
N SER A 199 -4.57 10.40 -12.20
CA SER A 199 -3.39 10.55 -11.37
C SER A 199 -2.42 11.62 -11.87
N SER A 200 -1.65 12.19 -10.94
CA SER A 200 -0.65 13.21 -11.24
C SER A 200 0.65 12.92 -10.48
N ILE A 201 1.77 13.01 -11.18
CA ILE A 201 3.10 13.00 -10.61
C ILE A 201 3.64 14.42 -10.69
N PHE A 202 4.05 14.98 -9.56
CA PHE A 202 4.68 16.30 -9.49
C PHE A 202 6.11 16.18 -8.95
N ILE A 203 7.08 16.39 -9.84
CA ILE A 203 8.49 16.52 -9.47
C ILE A 203 8.70 17.93 -8.93
N GLN A 204 8.38 18.12 -7.65
CA GLN A 204 8.27 19.43 -7.01
C GLN A 204 9.63 20.06 -6.70
N TYR A 205 10.62 19.26 -6.29
CA TYR A 205 11.93 19.77 -5.89
C TYR A 205 13.00 19.34 -6.88
N SER A 206 13.14 20.09 -7.97
CA SER A 206 14.15 19.84 -9.02
C SER A 206 15.61 19.87 -8.54
N ALA A 207 15.87 20.38 -7.34
CA ALA A 207 17.18 20.33 -6.69
C ALA A 207 17.54 18.91 -6.20
N LEU A 208 16.54 18.12 -5.76
CA LEU A 208 16.74 16.75 -5.29
C LEU A 208 17.05 15.83 -6.47
N ASP A 209 17.90 14.83 -6.23
CA ASP A 209 18.38 13.93 -7.29
C ASP A 209 17.37 12.83 -7.55
N ILE A 210 17.17 12.53 -8.84
CA ILE A 210 16.37 11.40 -9.31
C ILE A 210 17.29 10.64 -10.27
N ASP A 211 17.47 9.35 -10.01
CA ASP A 211 18.30 8.48 -10.84
C ASP A 211 17.78 8.51 -12.29
N THR A 212 18.69 8.54 -13.25
CA THR A 212 18.33 8.56 -14.68
C THR A 212 17.61 7.30 -15.14
N ASN A 213 17.76 6.19 -14.40
CA ASN A 213 17.11 4.91 -14.66
C ASN A 213 15.74 4.79 -13.99
N GLN A 214 15.37 5.69 -13.06
CA GLN A 214 14.02 5.77 -12.54
C GLN A 214 13.07 6.24 -13.66
N VAL A 215 12.01 5.49 -13.89
CA VAL A 215 11.03 5.80 -14.94
C VAL A 215 9.76 6.39 -14.32
N PHE A 216 9.26 7.47 -14.92
CA PHE A 216 7.90 7.95 -14.71
C PHE A 216 7.02 7.50 -15.87
N HIS A 217 5.97 6.76 -15.60
CA HIS A 217 5.12 6.19 -16.63
C HIS A 217 3.73 6.82 -16.61
N LEU A 218 3.29 7.30 -17.78
CA LEU A 218 1.93 7.81 -18.00
C LEU A 218 1.14 6.72 -18.70
N GLN A 219 0.37 5.94 -17.93
CA GLN A 219 -0.23 4.70 -18.43
C GLN A 219 -1.42 4.93 -19.37
N ASP A 220 -2.15 6.04 -19.18
CA ASP A 220 -3.34 6.38 -19.97
C ASP A 220 -3.40 7.87 -20.33
N SER A 221 -4.52 8.28 -20.95
CA SER A 221 -4.77 9.65 -21.43
C SER A 221 -5.03 10.68 -20.33
N ASN A 222 -5.41 10.24 -19.12
CA ASN A 222 -5.77 11.11 -18.00
C ASN A 222 -4.58 11.35 -17.06
N SER A 223 -3.53 10.54 -17.19
CA SER A 223 -2.28 10.64 -16.47
C SER A 223 -1.55 11.98 -16.71
N ASN A 224 -0.94 12.56 -15.68
CA ASN A 224 -0.21 13.83 -15.80
C ASN A 224 1.17 13.76 -15.12
N LEU A 225 2.19 14.31 -15.77
CA LEU A 225 3.49 14.59 -15.16
C LEU A 225 3.75 16.09 -15.17
N ARG A 226 4.00 16.67 -14.00
CA ARG A 226 4.44 18.05 -13.84
C ARG A 226 5.83 18.06 -13.22
N ALA A 227 6.68 19.00 -13.60
CA ALA A 227 7.95 19.22 -12.95
C ALA A 227 8.19 20.69 -12.66
N ALA A 228 8.88 20.96 -11.55
CA ALA A 228 9.35 22.30 -11.24
C ALA A 228 10.39 22.76 -12.27
N ALA A 229 10.15 23.91 -12.90
CA ALA A 229 11.09 24.48 -13.85
C ALA A 229 12.35 24.99 -13.14
N ALA A 230 13.53 24.73 -13.71
CA ALA A 230 14.80 25.06 -13.08
C ALA A 230 15.71 25.88 -14.02
N ILE A 231 16.63 26.65 -13.45
CA ILE A 231 17.71 27.33 -14.19
C ILE A 231 18.69 26.29 -14.75
N THR A 232 18.99 25.26 -13.95
CA THR A 232 19.80 24.11 -14.37
C THR A 232 18.88 22.89 -14.47
N PRO A 233 18.30 22.63 -15.66
CA PRO A 233 17.34 21.54 -15.82
C PRO A 233 18.04 20.18 -15.70
N LYS A 234 17.41 19.26 -14.97
CA LYS A 234 17.73 17.82 -15.04
C LYS A 234 17.03 17.18 -16.25
N THR A 235 17.24 15.89 -16.47
CA THR A 235 16.47 15.12 -17.48
C THR A 235 15.78 13.97 -16.78
N TYR A 236 14.45 13.90 -16.86
CA TYR A 236 13.67 12.81 -16.27
C TYR A 236 13.24 11.82 -17.35
N THR A 237 13.37 10.52 -17.08
CA THR A 237 12.96 9.47 -18.02
C THR A 237 11.45 9.25 -17.92
N VAL A 238 10.76 9.34 -19.06
CA VAL A 238 9.31 9.25 -19.13
C VAL A 238 8.89 8.23 -20.18
N ALA A 239 8.00 7.32 -19.79
CA ALA A 239 7.37 6.36 -20.68
C ALA A 239 5.88 6.69 -20.86
N GLY A 240 5.30 6.28 -21.99
CA GLY A 240 3.86 6.37 -22.22
C GLY A 240 3.32 7.76 -22.59
N PHE A 241 4.17 8.76 -22.85
CA PHE A 241 3.69 10.09 -23.27
C PHE A 241 2.95 10.02 -24.62
N GLY A 242 1.64 10.30 -24.63
CA GLY A 242 0.78 10.20 -25.80
C GLY A 242 -0.69 10.03 -25.45
N ASN A 243 -1.53 9.84 -26.48
CA ASN A 243 -2.98 9.66 -26.36
C ASN A 243 -3.68 10.76 -25.54
N GLY A 244 -3.14 11.97 -25.50
CA GLY A 244 -3.75 13.11 -24.79
C GLY A 244 -3.25 13.35 -23.36
N ASN A 245 -2.42 12.48 -22.80
CA ASN A 245 -1.79 12.75 -21.51
C ASN A 245 -0.80 13.93 -21.57
N LYS A 246 -0.34 14.40 -20.41
CA LYS A 246 0.32 15.69 -20.29
C LYS A 246 1.68 15.60 -19.59
N ILE A 247 2.64 16.34 -20.15
CA ILE A 247 3.89 16.69 -19.48
C ILE A 247 3.94 18.21 -19.37
N GLY A 248 4.16 18.74 -18.17
CA GLY A 248 4.11 20.18 -17.92
C GLY A 248 5.12 20.71 -16.93
N LEU A 249 5.12 22.03 -16.81
CA LEU A 249 5.87 22.80 -15.83
C LEU A 249 4.94 23.40 -14.80
N ASP A 250 5.50 23.76 -13.65
CA ASP A 250 4.83 24.57 -12.64
C ASP A 250 4.65 26.05 -12.97
N PHE A 251 5.20 26.48 -14.11
CA PHE A 251 5.00 27.79 -14.70
C PHE A 251 4.46 27.69 -16.12
N ALA A 252 3.79 28.75 -16.59
CA ALA A 252 3.29 28.82 -17.96
C ALA A 252 4.45 28.74 -18.98
N LEU A 253 4.24 27.99 -20.06
CA LEU A 253 5.21 27.91 -21.16
C LEU A 253 5.29 29.25 -21.91
N GLN A 254 6.51 29.64 -22.26
CA GLN A 254 6.76 30.90 -22.96
C GLN A 254 6.15 30.93 -24.38
N THR A 255 5.90 32.12 -24.92
CA THR A 255 5.25 32.25 -26.24
C THR A 255 6.15 31.82 -27.39
N LEU A 256 7.42 32.19 -27.35
CA LEU A 256 8.40 31.89 -28.41
C LEU A 256 9.21 30.66 -28.02
N ASN A 257 9.22 29.63 -28.87
CA ASN A 257 9.89 28.35 -28.62
C ASN A 257 9.56 27.76 -27.22
N PRO A 258 8.27 27.53 -26.91
CA PRO A 258 7.81 26.95 -25.64
C PRO A 258 8.42 25.58 -25.36
N TRP A 259 8.70 24.83 -26.42
CA TRP A 259 9.24 23.49 -26.34
C TRP A 259 10.16 23.19 -27.54
N THR A 260 11.01 22.19 -27.38
CA THR A 260 11.78 21.57 -28.48
C THR A 260 11.88 20.08 -28.23
N TYR A 261 11.87 19.29 -29.30
CA TYR A 261 12.10 17.85 -29.25
C TYR A 261 13.28 17.49 -30.16
N ASP A 262 14.26 16.74 -29.62
CA ASP A 262 15.36 16.19 -30.38
C ASP A 262 15.01 14.75 -30.81
N PRO A 263 14.82 14.48 -32.12
CA PRO A 263 14.44 13.16 -32.60
C PRO A 263 15.57 12.12 -32.52
N VAL A 264 16.83 12.55 -32.33
CA VAL A 264 17.98 11.65 -32.19
C VAL A 264 18.12 11.20 -30.75
N SER A 265 18.05 12.13 -29.79
CA SER A 265 18.21 11.79 -28.38
C SER A 265 16.90 11.43 -27.67
N GLY A 266 15.75 11.75 -28.26
CA GLY A 266 14.43 11.57 -27.64
C GLY A 266 14.11 12.58 -26.53
N ILE A 267 14.87 13.67 -26.43
CA ILE A 267 14.71 14.64 -25.33
C ILE A 267 13.72 15.74 -25.73
N LEU A 268 12.62 15.82 -24.97
CA LEU A 268 11.70 16.95 -24.95
C LEU A 268 12.18 17.98 -23.91
N THR A 269 12.30 19.24 -24.31
CA THR A 269 12.60 20.36 -23.41
C THR A 269 11.42 21.31 -23.38
N LEU A 270 10.87 21.59 -22.20
CA LEU A 270 9.86 22.63 -21.97
C LEU A 270 10.51 23.88 -21.36
N ARG A 271 10.02 25.08 -21.72
CA ARG A 271 10.61 26.36 -21.31
C ARG A 271 9.59 27.34 -20.78
N SER A 272 9.94 27.99 -19.68
CA SER A 272 9.24 29.13 -19.11
C SER A 272 10.23 30.27 -18.86
N THR A 273 10.38 31.16 -19.83
CA THR A 273 11.32 32.30 -19.79
C THR A 273 12.77 31.87 -19.56
N LEU A 274 13.33 32.13 -18.38
CA LEU A 274 14.70 31.74 -17.98
C LEU A 274 14.78 30.33 -17.39
N LEU A 275 13.63 29.68 -17.13
CA LEU A 275 13.54 28.36 -16.54
C LEU A 275 13.20 27.31 -17.61
N SER A 276 13.64 26.08 -17.38
CA SER A 276 13.31 24.95 -18.25
C SER A 276 13.35 23.63 -17.48
N GLN A 277 12.84 22.57 -18.10
CA GLN A 277 13.00 21.21 -17.63
C GLN A 277 13.06 20.26 -18.84
N ARG A 278 13.79 19.16 -18.71
CA ARG A 278 13.96 18.17 -19.79
C ARG A 278 13.33 16.83 -19.39
N PHE A 279 12.79 16.17 -20.39
CA PHE A 279 12.14 14.87 -20.30
C PHE A 279 12.69 14.00 -21.42
N ASN A 280 13.26 12.84 -21.10
CA ASN A 280 13.58 11.83 -22.10
C ASN A 280 12.31 11.00 -22.34
N ILE A 281 11.61 11.30 -23.43
CA ILE A 281 10.36 10.63 -23.83
C ILE A 281 10.62 9.51 -24.86
N GLY A 282 11.87 9.33 -25.30
CA GLY A 282 12.25 8.42 -26.36
C GLY A 282 12.07 9.00 -27.78
N THR A 283 12.43 8.20 -28.77
CA THR A 283 12.47 8.60 -30.19
C THR A 283 11.12 8.41 -30.89
N GLY A 284 10.96 8.89 -32.13
CA GLY A 284 9.82 8.53 -32.98
C GLY A 284 8.56 9.40 -32.86
N TYR A 285 8.59 10.46 -32.04
CA TYR A 285 7.47 11.40 -31.97
C TYR A 285 7.40 12.31 -33.20
N ASP A 286 6.19 12.54 -33.71
CA ASP A 286 5.89 13.54 -34.74
C ASP A 286 5.64 14.93 -34.12
N PRO A 287 6.51 15.93 -34.34
CA PRO A 287 6.33 17.26 -33.77
C PRO A 287 5.00 17.96 -34.11
N ALA A 288 4.32 17.56 -35.20
CA ALA A 288 3.04 18.15 -35.62
C ALA A 288 1.86 17.77 -34.69
N LEU A 289 2.02 16.73 -33.88
CA LEU A 289 0.99 16.23 -32.97
C LEU A 289 1.15 16.78 -31.53
N PHE A 290 2.20 17.56 -31.27
CA PHE A 290 2.34 18.28 -30.00
C PHE A 290 1.45 19.52 -29.97
N SER A 291 0.76 19.73 -28.85
CA SER A 291 -0.02 20.94 -28.61
C SER A 291 0.11 21.43 -27.16
N ILE A 292 0.08 22.74 -26.99
CA ILE A 292 0.15 23.37 -25.67
C ILE A 292 -1.24 23.34 -25.06
N THR A 293 -1.32 22.92 -23.81
CA THR A 293 -2.56 22.83 -23.04
C THR A 293 -2.40 23.41 -21.64
N THR A 294 -3.51 23.47 -20.91
CA THR A 294 -3.54 23.88 -19.51
C THR A 294 -3.32 22.67 -18.62
N GLU A 295 -2.52 22.87 -17.58
CA GLU A 295 -2.39 21.89 -16.52
C GLU A 295 -3.31 22.21 -15.35
N SER A 296 -4.11 21.24 -14.92
CA SER A 296 -5.23 21.45 -13.98
C SER A 296 -5.50 20.23 -13.09
N GLY A 297 -4.51 19.37 -12.85
CA GLY A 297 -4.65 18.21 -11.97
C GLY A 297 -5.08 18.61 -10.56
N LEU A 298 -6.02 17.87 -9.99
CA LEU A 298 -6.54 18.14 -8.64
C LEU A 298 -5.43 18.05 -7.57
N GLY A 299 -5.46 18.97 -6.60
CA GLY A 299 -4.40 19.11 -5.58
C GLY A 299 -3.21 19.95 -6.04
N LEU A 300 -3.14 20.34 -7.32
CA LEU A 300 -2.13 21.24 -7.85
C LEU A 300 -2.74 22.58 -8.28
N SER A 301 -1.91 23.62 -8.33
CA SER A 301 -2.33 24.91 -8.88
C SER A 301 -2.52 24.82 -10.40
N THR A 302 -3.64 25.32 -10.92
CA THR A 302 -3.87 25.39 -12.37
C THR A 302 -2.85 26.31 -13.04
N VAL A 303 -2.20 25.81 -14.09
CA VAL A 303 -1.23 26.56 -14.89
C VAL A 303 -1.72 26.62 -16.34
N THR A 304 -2.32 27.76 -16.69
CA THR A 304 -2.73 28.03 -18.08
C THR A 304 -1.51 27.99 -19.00
N ARG A 305 -1.60 27.21 -20.09
CA ARG A 305 -0.47 26.93 -20.99
C ARG A 305 0.75 26.32 -20.27
N GLY A 306 0.54 25.59 -19.17
CA GLY A 306 1.59 24.97 -18.37
C GLY A 306 2.08 23.63 -18.91
N ALA A 307 1.37 23.01 -19.86
CA ALA A 307 1.68 21.66 -20.31
C ALA A 307 1.74 21.52 -21.83
N LEU A 308 2.38 20.44 -22.26
CA LEU A 308 2.36 19.91 -23.60
C LEU A 308 1.63 18.57 -23.58
N THR A 309 0.79 18.33 -24.58
CA THR A 309 0.15 17.03 -24.83
C THR A 309 0.51 16.55 -26.23
N TYR A 310 0.43 15.23 -26.44
CA TYR A 310 0.65 14.56 -27.71
C TYR A 310 -0.59 13.74 -28.07
N SER A 311 -1.18 14.01 -29.24
CA SER A 311 -2.46 13.39 -29.65
C SER A 311 -2.32 12.01 -30.29
N GLY A 312 -1.12 11.65 -30.75
CA GLY A 312 -0.84 10.30 -31.28
C GLY A 312 -0.55 9.28 -30.18
N PRO A 313 -0.49 7.98 -30.51
CA PRO A 313 -0.07 6.95 -29.55
C PRO A 313 1.42 7.10 -29.20
N PRO A 314 1.86 6.72 -27.98
CA PRO A 314 3.27 6.66 -27.64
C PRO A 314 4.02 5.74 -28.62
N PRO A 315 5.09 6.22 -29.28
CA PRO A 315 5.81 5.45 -30.31
C PRO A 315 6.81 4.44 -29.73
N ASN A 316 7.14 4.54 -28.44
CA ASN A 316 8.11 3.68 -27.76
C ASN A 316 7.38 2.63 -26.91
N ALA A 317 7.99 1.44 -26.79
CA ALA A 317 7.49 0.40 -25.91
C ALA A 317 7.58 0.80 -24.44
N ILE A 318 6.67 0.28 -23.62
CA ILE A 318 6.68 0.47 -22.17
C ILE A 318 7.86 -0.35 -21.58
N PRO A 319 8.71 0.24 -20.73
CA PRO A 319 9.79 -0.48 -20.06
C PRO A 319 9.26 -1.65 -19.21
N GLU A 320 10.01 -2.74 -19.14
CA GLU A 320 9.61 -3.96 -18.40
C GLU A 320 9.41 -3.71 -16.89
N VAL A 321 10.09 -2.72 -16.31
CA VAL A 321 9.89 -2.34 -14.91
C VAL A 321 8.55 -1.64 -14.64
N CYS A 322 7.85 -1.17 -15.69
CA CYS A 322 6.55 -0.50 -15.60
C CYS A 322 5.44 -1.44 -16.09
N GLN A 323 5.04 -2.41 -15.26
CA GLN A 323 3.93 -3.31 -15.57
C GLN A 323 2.58 -2.58 -15.47
N PRO A 324 1.49 -3.10 -16.05
CA PRO A 324 0.16 -2.54 -15.81
C PRO A 324 -0.16 -2.54 -14.31
N CYS A 325 -0.56 -1.38 -13.77
CA CYS A 325 -0.90 -1.29 -12.36
C CYS A 325 -2.13 -2.16 -12.00
N PRO A 326 -2.02 -3.04 -10.99
CA PRO A 326 -3.13 -3.87 -10.55
C PRO A 326 -4.07 -3.08 -9.63
N VAL A 327 -5.28 -3.62 -9.48
CA VAL A 327 -6.24 -3.17 -8.47
C VAL A 327 -5.98 -3.89 -7.14
N PRO A 328 -6.45 -3.35 -6.01
CA PRO A 328 -6.29 -3.99 -4.70
C PRO A 328 -6.88 -5.40 -4.65
N PRO A 329 -6.21 -6.36 -3.98
CA PRO A 329 -6.71 -7.72 -3.84
C PRO A 329 -7.91 -7.79 -2.89
N GLU A 330 -8.77 -8.79 -3.08
CA GLU A 330 -9.82 -9.14 -2.13
C GLU A 330 -9.21 -9.75 -0.86
N ALA A 331 -9.68 -9.31 0.31
CA ALA A 331 -9.24 -9.85 1.59
C ALA A 331 -10.05 -11.11 1.97
N PRO A 332 -9.43 -12.13 2.58
CA PRO A 332 -10.16 -13.27 3.11
C PRO A 332 -11.16 -12.86 4.20
N GLY A 333 -12.35 -13.49 4.20
CA GLY A 333 -13.32 -13.35 5.30
C GLY A 333 -14.23 -12.13 5.23
N MET A 334 -14.25 -11.40 4.13
CA MET A 334 -15.11 -10.23 3.90
C MET A 334 -16.60 -10.59 3.74
N ASP A 335 -16.91 -11.78 3.23
CA ASP A 335 -18.28 -12.21 2.99
C ASP A 335 -18.87 -13.02 4.16
N PRO A 336 -20.20 -12.96 4.37
CA PRO A 336 -20.90 -13.89 5.23
C PRO A 336 -20.68 -15.34 4.81
N ILE A 337 -20.52 -16.24 5.79
CA ILE A 337 -20.34 -17.67 5.55
C ILE A 337 -21.31 -18.51 6.36
N GLU A 338 -21.75 -19.62 5.79
CA GLU A 338 -22.57 -20.63 6.47
C GLU A 338 -21.91 -22.00 6.28
N TYR A 339 -21.69 -22.73 7.37
CA TYR A 339 -21.11 -24.08 7.34
C TYR A 339 -21.64 -24.94 8.47
N THR A 340 -21.52 -26.26 8.33
CA THR A 340 -21.88 -27.22 9.37
C THR A 340 -20.65 -27.60 10.19
N THR A 341 -20.81 -27.76 11.50
CA THR A 341 -19.78 -28.27 12.39
C THR A 341 -20.33 -29.33 13.32
N THR A 342 -19.45 -30.17 13.87
CA THR A 342 -19.82 -31.19 14.85
C THR A 342 -19.29 -30.82 16.24
N ILE A 343 -20.20 -30.67 17.20
CA ILE A 343 -19.88 -30.42 18.60
C ILE A 343 -19.91 -31.76 19.33
N VAL A 344 -18.82 -32.11 20.00
CA VAL A 344 -18.71 -33.35 20.78
C VAL A 344 -18.70 -33.00 22.26
N THR A 345 -19.76 -33.42 22.97
CA THR A 345 -19.89 -33.21 24.42
C THR A 345 -19.71 -34.54 25.15
N THR A 346 -18.86 -34.56 26.16
CA THR A 346 -18.73 -35.70 27.08
C THR A 346 -19.61 -35.46 28.30
N ASN A 347 -20.62 -36.30 28.50
CA ASN A 347 -21.53 -36.22 29.63
C ASN A 347 -20.85 -36.65 30.94
N PRO A 348 -21.38 -36.27 32.11
CA PRO A 348 -20.84 -36.67 33.41
C PRO A 348 -20.77 -38.20 33.64
N ASP A 349 -21.58 -38.98 32.93
CA ASP A 349 -21.58 -40.44 32.98
C ASP A 349 -20.58 -41.10 32.01
N GLY A 350 -19.79 -40.29 31.29
CA GLY A 350 -18.80 -40.74 30.30
C GLY A 350 -19.39 -41.07 28.93
N SER A 351 -20.70 -40.90 28.70
CA SER A 351 -21.29 -41.01 27.36
C SER A 351 -20.90 -39.82 26.48
N ILE A 352 -20.82 -40.05 25.17
CA ILE A 352 -20.50 -39.02 24.17
C ILE A 352 -21.80 -38.63 23.45
N CYS A 353 -22.09 -37.34 23.41
CA CYS A 353 -23.09 -36.75 22.53
C CYS A 353 -22.38 -36.05 21.36
N THR A 354 -22.84 -36.32 20.14
CA THR A 354 -22.41 -35.59 18.95
C THR A 354 -23.58 -34.79 18.42
N GLU A 355 -23.37 -33.49 18.26
CA GLU A 355 -24.35 -32.56 17.72
C GLU A 355 -23.81 -31.99 16.41
N VAL A 356 -24.62 -32.00 15.36
CA VAL A 356 -24.37 -31.25 14.14
C VAL A 356 -25.05 -29.90 14.28
N ALA A 357 -24.27 -28.83 14.14
CA ALA A 357 -24.76 -27.46 14.21
C ALA A 357 -24.43 -26.70 12.92
N ASP A 358 -25.39 -25.90 12.44
CA ASP A 358 -25.18 -24.90 11.41
C ASP A 358 -24.60 -23.64 12.07
N VAL A 359 -23.49 -23.15 11.53
CA VAL A 359 -22.83 -21.93 11.96
C VAL A 359 -22.97 -20.91 10.85
N LEU A 360 -23.63 -19.79 11.16
CA LEU A 360 -23.74 -18.62 10.31
C LEU A 360 -22.86 -17.50 10.88
N VAL A 361 -21.95 -16.98 10.08
CA VAL A 361 -21.17 -15.78 10.37
C VAL A 361 -21.65 -14.69 9.41
N SER A 362 -22.20 -13.59 9.95
CA SER A 362 -22.81 -12.53 9.15
C SER A 362 -22.71 -11.19 9.87
N THR A 363 -22.97 -10.10 9.15
CA THR A 363 -23.17 -8.76 9.70
C THR A 363 -24.65 -8.46 9.92
N ASP A 364 -24.94 -7.60 10.89
CA ASP A 364 -26.27 -7.00 11.07
C ASP A 364 -26.42 -5.72 10.21
N ALA A 365 -27.54 -5.01 10.38
CA ALA A 365 -27.80 -3.77 9.63
C ALA A 365 -26.82 -2.63 9.96
N ASP A 366 -26.13 -2.71 11.09
CA ASP A 366 -25.13 -1.75 11.55
C ASP A 366 -23.70 -2.19 11.20
N HIS A 367 -23.54 -3.24 10.37
CA HIS A 367 -22.27 -3.84 9.96
C HIS A 367 -21.46 -4.46 11.11
N ILE A 368 -22.12 -4.85 12.20
CA ILE A 368 -21.47 -5.56 13.31
C ILE A 368 -21.51 -7.06 13.04
N TRP A 369 -20.35 -7.70 13.05
CA TRP A 369 -20.22 -9.14 12.88
C TRP A 369 -20.79 -9.91 14.07
N TYR A 370 -21.59 -10.93 13.78
CA TYR A 370 -22.08 -11.90 14.76
C TYR A 370 -21.93 -13.33 14.24
N THR A 371 -21.94 -14.28 15.16
CA THR A 371 -21.98 -15.72 14.85
C THR A 371 -23.20 -16.32 15.51
N THR A 372 -24.03 -16.98 14.71
CA THR A 372 -25.18 -17.77 15.20
C THR A 372 -24.86 -19.24 14.99
N THR A 373 -25.06 -20.04 16.04
CA THR A 373 -24.94 -21.49 15.98
C THR A 373 -26.31 -22.10 16.26
N ASN A 374 -26.83 -22.85 15.30
CA ASN A 374 -28.13 -23.52 15.39
C ASN A 374 -27.94 -25.04 15.33
N SER A 375 -28.36 -25.74 16.36
CA SER A 375 -28.34 -27.21 16.40
C SER A 375 -29.31 -27.77 15.36
N VAL A 376 -28.82 -28.63 14.46
CA VAL A 376 -29.60 -29.27 13.38
C VAL A 376 -29.96 -30.70 13.75
N GLN A 377 -29.02 -31.42 14.34
CA GLN A 377 -29.17 -32.82 14.73
C GLN A 377 -28.38 -33.10 16.00
N THR A 378 -28.96 -33.86 16.93
CA THR A 378 -28.30 -34.28 18.15
C THR A 378 -28.40 -35.79 18.30
N ASP A 379 -27.26 -36.48 18.28
CA ASP A 379 -27.16 -37.91 18.52
C ASP A 379 -26.44 -38.15 19.86
N CYS A 380 -27.24 -38.44 20.88
CA CYS A 380 -26.76 -38.84 22.19
C CYS A 380 -26.94 -40.35 22.37
N LEU A 381 -25.85 -41.10 22.34
CA LEU A 381 -25.88 -42.53 22.69
C LEU A 381 -26.01 -42.67 24.20
N ALA A 382 -27.13 -43.24 24.67
CA ALA A 382 -27.27 -43.58 26.08
C ALA A 382 -26.22 -44.62 26.50
N ALA A 383 -25.55 -44.40 27.64
CA ALA A 383 -24.62 -45.37 28.19
C ALA A 383 -25.33 -46.73 28.38
N THR A 384 -24.82 -47.77 27.74
CA THR A 384 -25.32 -49.14 27.97
C THR A 384 -24.79 -49.61 29.33
N ILE A 385 -25.65 -49.60 30.34
CA ILE A 385 -25.30 -50.06 31.69
C ILE A 385 -25.26 -51.60 31.68
N TYR A 386 -24.07 -52.19 31.83
CA TYR A 386 -23.93 -53.62 32.07
C TYR A 386 -23.95 -53.90 33.58
N THR A 387 -25.05 -54.44 34.09
CA THR A 387 -25.11 -54.93 35.47
C THR A 387 -24.39 -56.28 35.56
N THR A 388 -23.19 -56.30 36.14
CA THR A 388 -22.46 -57.55 36.42
C THR A 388 -22.79 -58.01 37.84
N THR A 389 -23.55 -59.09 37.98
CA THR A 389 -23.84 -59.68 39.29
C THR A 389 -22.75 -60.69 39.63
N PHE A 390 -21.92 -60.40 40.62
CA PHE A 390 -21.00 -61.38 41.20
C PHE A 390 -21.76 -62.21 42.24
N THR A 391 -21.79 -63.53 42.04
CA THR A 391 -22.24 -64.49 43.06
C THR A 391 -21.01 -64.93 43.84
N THR A 392 -20.99 -64.63 45.15
CA THR A 392 -19.98 -65.10 46.11
C THR A 392 -20.24 -66.51 46.57
#